data_AF-A0AAV8YMW0-F1
#
_entry.id   AF-A0AAV8YMW0-F1
#
_cell.length_a   1.000
_cell.length_b   1.000
_cell.length_c   1.000
_cell.angle_alpha   90.00
_cell.angle_beta   90.00
_cell.angle_gamma   90.00
#
_symmetry.space_group_name_H-M   'P 1'
#
loop_
_entity.id
_entity.type
_entity.pdbx_description
1 polymer ?
#
loop_
_entity_poly.entity_id
_entity_poly.type
_entity_poly.pdbx_seq_one_letter_code
_entity_poly.pdbx_strand_id
1 'polypeptide(L)'
;MDLIHDEDRKRRLRILEERIQDPRSKGNIDSLLDTVQALHTDCDHPAIKKLKNVEVYLNRYDDFASDIINLRMKTDDFEHIKVIGRGAFGKVQLVRHKYTRQVYAMKRLCKADLIKRSDSAFFWEERHIMAHAKSEWIVQLHLRFKMRNIYTW
;
A
#
# COMPACT_ATOMS: atom_id res chain seq x y z
N MET A 1 9.34 24.71 -34.80
CA MET A 1 9.74 23.37 -34.31
C MET A 1 8.49 22.53 -34.31
N ASP A 2 8.31 21.80 -35.40
CA ASP A 2 7.08 21.07 -35.68
C ASP A 2 6.79 20.03 -34.59
N LEU A 3 5.55 20.06 -34.11
CA LEU A 3 4.97 19.06 -33.23
C LEU A 3 5.05 17.72 -33.94
N ILE A 4 6.07 16.91 -33.64
CA ILE A 4 6.11 15.51 -34.05
C ILE A 4 4.85 14.86 -33.49
N HIS A 5 3.87 14.64 -34.37
CA HIS A 5 2.60 14.00 -34.05
C HIS A 5 2.85 12.49 -33.97
N ASP A 6 3.56 12.07 -32.92
CA ASP A 6 3.85 10.67 -32.65
C ASP A 6 2.59 9.99 -32.11
N GLU A 7 1.68 9.65 -33.02
CA GLU A 7 0.43 8.97 -32.72
C GLU A 7 0.65 7.60 -32.09
N ASP A 8 1.76 6.94 -32.42
CA ASP A 8 2.11 5.67 -31.82
C ASP A 8 2.52 5.83 -30.35
N ARG A 9 3.33 6.85 -30.01
CA ARG A 9 3.61 7.21 -28.61
C ARG A 9 2.34 7.52 -27.84
N LYS A 10 1.42 8.34 -28.39
CA LYS A 10 0.14 8.64 -27.73
C LYS A 10 -0.70 7.38 -27.52
N ARG A 11 -0.74 6.49 -28.51
CA ARG A 11 -1.43 5.20 -28.40
C ARG A 11 -0.84 4.34 -27.28
N ARG A 12 0.48 4.21 -27.20
CA ARG A 12 1.15 3.45 -26.12
C ARG A 12 0.90 4.06 -24.74
N LEU A 13 0.89 5.39 -24.63
CA LEU A 13 0.58 6.09 -23.37
C LEU A 13 -0.86 5.82 -22.92
N ARG A 14 -1.84 5.87 -23.83
CA ARG A 14 -3.24 5.53 -23.50
C ARG A 14 -3.38 4.10 -22.93
N ILE A 15 -2.71 3.13 -23.56
CA ILE A 15 -2.71 1.73 -23.06
C ILE A 15 -2.11 1.65 -21.65
N LEU A 16 -1.08 2.45 -21.36
CA LEU A 16 -0.48 2.48 -20.03
C LEU A 16 -1.40 3.15 -19.00
N GLU A 17 -2.05 4.25 -19.36
CA GLU A 17 -3.03 4.94 -18.52
C GLU A 17 -4.20 4.01 -18.16
N GLU A 18 -4.75 3.28 -19.13
CA GLU A 18 -5.79 2.27 -18.90
C GLU A 18 -5.34 1.21 -17.88
N ARG A 19 -4.09 0.74 -17.99
CA ARG A 19 -3.51 -0.24 -17.04
C ARG A 19 -3.25 0.33 -15.65
N ILE A 20 -2.99 1.64 -15.53
CA ILE A 20 -2.79 2.32 -14.24
C ILE A 20 -4.14 2.57 -13.56
N GLN A 21 -5.19 2.82 -14.34
CA GLN A 21 -6.54 3.06 -13.85
C GLN A 21 -7.27 1.76 -13.46
N ASP A 22 -6.94 0.61 -14.04
CA ASP A 22 -7.52 -0.69 -13.67
C ASP A 22 -7.12 -1.10 -12.23
N PRO A 23 -8.05 -1.17 -11.27
CA PRO A 23 -7.74 -1.54 -9.88
C PRO A 23 -7.23 -2.97 -9.73
N ARG A 24 -7.49 -3.87 -10.70
CA ARG A 24 -7.03 -5.26 -10.69
C ARG A 24 -5.63 -5.44 -11.28
N SER A 25 -5.14 -4.43 -12.00
CA SER A 25 -3.81 -4.42 -12.57
C SER A 25 -2.75 -4.40 -11.47
N LYS A 26 -1.66 -5.17 -11.68
CA LYS A 26 -0.48 -5.11 -10.80
C LYS A 26 0.22 -3.74 -10.85
N GLY A 27 0.02 -2.98 -11.93
CA GLY A 27 0.60 -1.66 -12.15
C GLY A 27 -0.38 -0.51 -11.89
N ASN A 28 -1.43 -0.76 -11.10
CA ASN A 28 -2.40 0.29 -10.76
C ASN A 28 -1.75 1.41 -9.92
N ILE A 29 -2.43 2.55 -9.83
CA ILE A 29 -1.91 3.73 -9.13
C ILE A 29 -1.47 3.42 -7.68
N ASP A 30 -2.27 2.67 -6.93
CA ASP A 30 -1.93 2.30 -5.54
C ASP A 30 -0.66 1.47 -5.44
N SER A 31 -0.44 0.56 -6.39
CA SER A 31 0.73 -0.31 -6.45
C SER A 31 1.98 0.49 -6.82
N LEU A 32 1.86 1.48 -7.71
CA LEU A 32 2.96 2.39 -8.04
C LEU A 32 3.31 3.31 -6.88
N LEU A 33 2.32 3.84 -6.15
CA LEU A 33 2.58 4.62 -4.94
C LEU A 33 3.21 3.77 -3.82
N ASP A 34 2.78 2.51 -3.69
CA ASP A 34 3.39 1.54 -2.79
C ASP A 34 4.89 1.33 -3.09
N THR A 35 5.31 1.34 -4.38
CA THR A 35 6.74 1.16 -4.73
C THR A 35 7.58 2.39 -4.40
N VAL A 36 7.07 3.59 -4.67
CA VAL A 36 7.75 4.86 -4.31
C VAL A 36 7.92 4.95 -2.80
N GLN A 37 6.86 4.69 -2.03
CA GLN A 37 6.91 4.72 -0.58
C GLN A 37 7.88 3.65 -0.02
N ALA A 38 7.87 2.44 -0.57
CA ALA A 38 8.78 1.37 -0.14
C ALA A 38 10.24 1.74 -0.42
N LEU A 39 10.54 2.25 -1.62
CA LEU A 39 11.91 2.64 -1.99
C LEU A 39 12.42 3.77 -1.11
N HIS A 40 11.63 4.84 -0.90
CA HIS A 40 12.00 5.94 0.00
C HIS A 40 12.27 5.42 1.43
N THR A 41 11.38 4.58 1.95
CA THR A 41 11.49 4.03 3.31
C THR A 41 12.73 3.14 3.50
N ASP A 42 13.02 2.28 2.51
CA ASP A 42 14.16 1.35 2.57
C ASP A 42 15.50 2.07 2.33
N CYS A 43 15.49 3.16 1.55
CA CYS A 43 16.66 4.01 1.31
C CYS A 43 16.98 4.95 2.48
N ASP A 44 16.02 5.30 3.33
CA ASP A 44 16.23 6.08 4.56
C ASP A 44 16.82 5.21 5.70
N HIS A 45 17.92 4.54 5.37
CA HIS A 45 18.76 3.80 6.31
C HIS A 45 20.19 4.36 6.24
N PRO A 46 20.86 4.66 7.37
CA PRO A 46 22.16 5.36 7.37
C PRO A 46 23.26 4.71 6.52
N ALA A 47 23.22 3.38 6.37
CA ALA A 47 24.18 2.64 5.53
C ALA A 47 23.91 2.81 4.02
N ILE A 48 22.64 2.93 3.61
CA ILE A 48 22.21 3.01 2.20
C ILE A 48 22.17 4.46 1.73
N LYS A 49 21.72 5.37 2.62
CA LYS A 49 21.62 6.81 2.39
C LYS A 49 22.94 7.48 1.99
N LYS A 50 24.09 6.90 2.39
CA LYS A 50 25.44 7.39 2.04
C LYS A 50 25.84 7.14 0.58
N LEU A 51 25.11 6.29 -0.15
CA LEU A 51 25.38 6.06 -1.56
C LEU A 51 24.91 7.30 -2.36
N LYS A 52 25.82 7.92 -3.12
CA LYS A 52 25.55 9.19 -3.82
C LYS A 52 24.29 9.16 -4.70
N ASN A 53 24.05 8.05 -5.41
CA ASN A 53 22.87 7.87 -6.24
C ASN A 53 21.57 7.80 -5.40
N VAL A 54 21.62 7.16 -4.22
CA VAL A 54 20.48 7.08 -3.31
C VAL A 54 20.20 8.43 -2.67
N GLU A 55 21.25 9.14 -2.22
CA GLU A 55 21.12 10.47 -1.66
C GLU A 55 20.44 11.44 -2.65
N VAL A 56 20.88 11.44 -3.92
CA VAL A 56 20.27 12.25 -4.99
C VAL A 56 18.81 11.88 -5.22
N TYR A 57 18.47 10.59 -5.20
CA TYR A 57 17.09 10.14 -5.32
C TYR A 57 16.24 10.62 -4.13
N LEU A 58 16.70 10.40 -2.91
CA LEU A 58 16.00 10.81 -1.69
C LEU A 58 15.75 12.32 -1.70
N ASN A 59 16.78 13.13 -1.94
CA ASN A 59 16.64 14.59 -1.97
C ASN A 59 15.69 15.08 -3.08
N ARG A 60 15.59 14.37 -4.22
CA ARG A 60 14.70 14.74 -5.31
C ARG A 60 13.24 14.42 -5.02
N TYR A 61 12.97 13.31 -4.34
CA TYR A 61 11.62 12.77 -4.16
C TYR A 61 11.12 12.86 -2.72
N ASP A 62 11.85 13.49 -1.80
CA ASP A 62 11.50 13.54 -0.38
C ASP A 62 10.12 14.17 -0.14
N ASP A 63 9.88 15.34 -0.75
CA ASP A 63 8.60 16.04 -0.64
C ASP A 63 7.44 15.18 -1.19
N PHE A 64 7.63 14.61 -2.38
CA PHE A 64 6.61 13.78 -3.02
C PHE A 64 6.35 12.48 -2.24
N ALA A 65 7.38 11.83 -1.73
CA ALA A 65 7.24 10.66 -0.87
C ALA A 65 6.54 11.01 0.45
N SER A 66 6.84 12.18 1.01
CA SER A 66 6.18 12.70 2.21
C SER A 66 4.69 12.96 1.95
N ASP A 67 4.33 13.55 0.81
CA ASP A 67 2.93 13.73 0.40
C ASP A 67 2.21 12.37 0.31
N ILE A 68 2.82 11.38 -0.33
CA ILE A 68 2.26 10.01 -0.42
C ILE A 68 2.02 9.43 0.97
N ILE A 69 2.98 9.57 1.89
CA ILE A 69 2.88 9.03 3.25
C ILE A 69 1.80 9.75 4.06
N ASN A 70 1.68 11.07 3.89
CA ASN A 70 0.80 11.90 4.71
C ASN A 70 -0.66 11.90 4.24
N LEU A 71 -0.88 11.90 2.91
CA LEU A 71 -2.19 11.98 2.28
C LEU A 71 -2.88 10.63 2.13
N ARG A 72 -2.13 9.52 2.12
CA ARG A 72 -2.74 8.19 2.12
C ARG A 72 -3.28 7.82 3.50
N MET A 73 -4.30 6.98 3.48
CA MET A 73 -4.94 6.47 4.68
C MET A 73 -3.93 5.74 5.58
N LYS A 74 -3.99 6.02 6.87
CA LYS A 74 -3.10 5.47 7.90
C LYS A 74 -3.88 5.00 9.13
N THR A 75 -3.21 4.28 10.02
CA THR A 75 -3.81 3.83 11.29
C THR A 75 -4.38 4.99 12.10
N ASP A 76 -3.78 6.17 11.97
CA ASP A 76 -4.11 7.36 12.76
C ASP A 76 -5.45 7.98 12.32
N ASP A 77 -6.00 7.58 11.18
CA ASP A 77 -7.34 7.96 10.73
C ASP A 77 -8.44 7.16 11.46
N PHE A 78 -8.04 6.20 12.30
CA PHE A 78 -8.94 5.34 13.05
C PHE A 78 -8.77 5.50 14.56
N GLU A 79 -9.90 5.48 15.26
CA GLU A 79 -9.98 5.36 16.70
C GLU A 79 -10.02 3.89 17.09
N HIS A 80 -9.13 3.49 18.00
CA HIS A 80 -9.12 2.13 18.52
C HIS A 80 -10.19 1.96 19.62
N ILE A 81 -11.14 1.05 19.40
CA ILE A 81 -12.18 0.74 20.39
C ILE A 81 -11.71 -0.41 21.29
N LYS A 82 -11.49 -1.59 20.72
CA LYS A 82 -11.17 -2.80 21.49
C LYS A 82 -10.42 -3.83 20.65
N VAL A 83 -9.64 -4.66 21.31
CA VAL A 83 -9.06 -5.87 20.71
C VAL A 83 -10.11 -6.97 20.66
N ILE A 84 -10.39 -7.50 19.46
CA ILE A 84 -11.39 -8.55 19.25
C ILE A 84 -10.77 -9.90 18.89
N GLY A 85 -9.49 -9.94 18.52
CA GLY A 85 -8.79 -11.19 18.25
C GLY A 85 -7.27 -11.05 18.36
N ARG A 86 -6.61 -12.16 18.74
CA ARG A 86 -5.16 -12.32 18.71
C ARG A 86 -4.87 -13.67 18.06
N GLY A 87 -4.04 -13.68 17.04
CA GLY A 87 -3.64 -14.90 16.33
C GLY A 87 -2.13 -14.97 16.14
N ALA A 88 -1.68 -16.06 15.53
CA ALA A 88 -0.25 -16.33 15.33
C ALA A 88 0.47 -15.27 14.46
N PHE A 89 -0.27 -14.50 13.66
CA PHE A 89 0.28 -13.55 12.68
C PHE A 89 -0.04 -12.09 13.03
N GLY A 90 -0.78 -11.83 14.10
CA GLY A 90 -1.14 -10.48 14.45
C GLY A 90 -2.37 -10.33 15.33
N LYS A 91 -2.90 -9.11 15.34
CA LYS A 91 -3.97 -8.67 16.22
C LYS A 91 -5.10 -8.09 15.40
N VAL A 92 -6.33 -8.48 15.72
CA VAL A 92 -7.55 -7.91 15.14
C VAL A 92 -8.17 -6.96 16.14
N GLN A 93 -8.43 -5.74 15.69
CA GLN A 93 -8.90 -4.63 16.52
C GLN A 93 -10.20 -4.09 15.93
N LEU A 94 -11.22 -3.90 16.76
CA LEU A 94 -12.39 -3.11 16.42
C LEU A 94 -11.98 -1.63 16.44
N VAL A 95 -12.20 -0.97 15.31
CA VAL A 95 -11.80 0.41 15.09
C VAL A 95 -12.97 1.22 14.53
N ARG A 96 -12.94 2.53 14.72
CA ARG A 96 -13.89 3.47 14.13
C ARG A 96 -13.13 4.47 13.28
N HIS A 97 -13.50 4.62 12.01
CA HIS A 97 -12.92 5.67 11.18
C HIS A 97 -13.35 7.04 11.70
N LYS A 98 -12.38 7.93 11.96
CA LYS A 98 -12.63 9.20 12.68
C LYS A 98 -13.60 10.12 11.94
N TYR A 99 -13.48 10.18 10.61
CA TYR A 99 -14.31 11.05 9.77
C TYR A 99 -15.69 10.45 9.50
N THR A 100 -15.75 9.25 8.93
CA THR A 100 -17.04 8.62 8.53
C THR A 100 -17.81 7.99 9.70
N ARG A 101 -17.19 7.85 10.87
CA ARG A 101 -17.73 7.19 12.08
C ARG A 101 -18.13 5.72 11.89
N GLN A 102 -17.85 5.14 10.72
CA GLN A 102 -18.07 3.72 10.42
C GLN A 102 -17.12 2.84 11.23
N VAL A 103 -17.61 1.67 11.61
CA VAL A 103 -16.89 0.71 12.45
C VAL A 103 -16.38 -0.44 11.58
N TYR A 104 -15.12 -0.83 11.79
CA TYR A 104 -14.45 -1.89 11.04
C TYR A 104 -13.68 -2.81 11.98
N ALA A 105 -13.38 -4.02 11.50
CA ALA A 105 -12.36 -4.89 12.08
C ALA A 105 -11.05 -4.67 11.32
N MET A 106 -10.00 -4.24 12.02
CA MET A 106 -8.67 -3.97 11.47
C MET A 106 -7.71 -5.09 11.89
N LYS A 107 -7.19 -5.84 10.92
CA LYS A 107 -6.13 -6.84 11.13
C LYS A 107 -4.78 -6.19 10.92
N ARG A 108 -3.93 -6.22 11.94
CA ARG A 108 -2.54 -5.74 11.87
C ARG A 108 -1.59 -6.93 11.82
N LEU A 109 -0.76 -7.00 10.78
CA LEU A 109 0.30 -7.99 10.63
C LEU A 109 1.67 -7.35 10.71
N CYS A 110 2.56 -7.95 11.49
CA CYS A 110 3.95 -7.51 11.62
C CYS A 110 4.77 -7.98 10.42
N LYS A 111 5.37 -7.04 9.66
CA LYS A 111 6.20 -7.37 8.48
C LYS A 111 7.40 -8.25 8.84
N ALA A 112 8.03 -8.01 9.99
CA ALA A 112 9.17 -8.81 10.45
C ALA A 112 8.77 -10.27 10.74
N ASP A 113 7.60 -10.49 11.34
CA ASP A 113 7.10 -11.84 11.62
C ASP A 113 6.68 -12.58 10.36
N LEU A 114 6.17 -11.84 9.37
CA LEU A 114 5.87 -12.38 8.04
C LEU A 114 7.12 -12.78 7.26
N ILE A 115 8.21 -12.01 7.34
CA ILE A 115 9.46 -12.33 6.63
C ILE A 115 10.17 -13.53 7.27
N LYS A 116 10.14 -13.65 8.61
CA LYS A 116 10.77 -14.76 9.33
C LYS A 116 10.14 -16.11 9.01
N ARG A 117 8.87 -16.14 8.60
CA ARG A 117 8.17 -17.36 8.19
C ARG A 117 8.24 -17.43 6.67
N SER A 118 8.96 -18.39 6.12
CA SER A 118 9.17 -18.60 4.67
C SER A 118 7.87 -18.67 3.84
N ASP A 119 6.73 -18.84 4.51
CA ASP A 119 5.39 -19.02 3.97
C ASP A 119 4.61 -17.71 3.71
N SER A 120 5.31 -16.67 3.28
CA SER A 120 4.75 -15.34 2.96
C SER A 120 3.72 -15.31 1.81
N ALA A 121 3.43 -16.43 1.13
CA ALA A 121 2.46 -16.45 0.04
C ALA A 121 1.00 -16.39 0.54
N PHE A 122 0.69 -16.99 1.69
CA PHE A 122 -0.70 -17.20 2.15
C PHE A 122 -1.48 -15.91 2.37
N PHE A 123 -0.82 -14.82 2.76
CA PHE A 123 -1.51 -13.55 3.00
C PHE A 123 -1.93 -12.84 1.71
N TRP A 124 -1.26 -13.11 0.59
CA TRP A 124 -1.66 -12.56 -0.71
C TRP A 124 -2.99 -13.18 -1.14
N GLU A 125 -3.16 -14.47 -0.92
CA GLU A 125 -4.41 -15.19 -1.19
C GLU A 125 -5.54 -14.77 -0.25
N GLU A 126 -5.29 -14.71 1.08
CA GLU A 126 -6.28 -14.20 2.04
C GLU A 126 -6.80 -12.82 1.60
N ARG A 127 -5.87 -11.91 1.27
CA ARG A 127 -6.20 -10.57 0.78
C ARG A 127 -6.95 -10.62 -0.55
N HIS A 128 -6.50 -11.46 -1.49
CA HIS A 128 -7.11 -11.54 -2.81
C HIS A 128 -8.57 -11.99 -2.72
N ILE A 129 -8.85 -13.00 -1.89
CA ILE A 129 -10.19 -13.49 -1.59
C ILE A 129 -11.04 -12.38 -0.98
N MET A 130 -10.59 -11.74 0.11
CA MET A 130 -11.39 -10.70 0.78
C MET A 130 -11.66 -9.47 -0.13
N ALA A 131 -10.74 -9.14 -1.05
CA ALA A 131 -10.88 -8.00 -1.94
C ALA A 131 -11.79 -8.25 -3.15
N HIS A 132 -11.85 -9.49 -3.65
CA HIS A 132 -12.51 -9.79 -4.93
C HIS A 132 -13.70 -10.75 -4.80
N ALA A 133 -13.82 -11.49 -3.70
CA ALA A 133 -14.95 -12.38 -3.50
C ALA A 133 -16.24 -11.56 -3.31
N LYS A 134 -17.20 -11.77 -4.21
CA LYS A 134 -18.56 -11.22 -4.09
C LYS A 134 -19.46 -12.30 -3.51
N SER A 135 -19.40 -12.48 -2.20
CA SER A 135 -20.20 -13.47 -1.49
C SER A 135 -20.58 -12.94 -0.12
N GLU A 136 -21.83 -13.16 0.29
CA GLU A 136 -22.30 -12.81 1.64
C GLU A 136 -21.61 -13.64 2.74
N TRP A 137 -20.98 -14.76 2.36
CA TRP A 137 -20.29 -15.68 3.26
C TRP A 137 -18.81 -15.30 3.51
N ILE A 138 -18.28 -14.34 2.76
CA ILE A 138 -16.87 -13.93 2.83
C ILE A 138 -16.79 -12.51 3.35
N VAL A 139 -15.99 -12.32 4.40
CA VAL A 139 -15.72 -10.98 4.94
C VAL A 139 -15.04 -10.13 3.87
N GLN A 140 -15.69 -9.03 3.50
CA GLN A 140 -15.20 -8.13 2.47
C GLN A 140 -14.12 -7.21 3.02
N LEU A 141 -13.06 -7.04 2.22
CA LEU A 141 -12.03 -6.04 2.48
C LEU A 141 -12.52 -4.67 2.01
N HIS A 142 -12.63 -3.71 2.93
CA HIS A 142 -13.04 -2.34 2.61
C HIS A 142 -11.86 -1.40 2.33
N LEU A 143 -10.81 -1.49 3.14
CA LEU A 143 -9.70 -0.53 3.13
C LEU A 143 -8.39 -1.26 3.40
N ARG A 144 -7.33 -0.88 2.70
CA ARG A 144 -5.98 -1.45 2.89
C ARG A 144 -4.96 -0.32 2.90
N PHE A 145 -4.05 -0.38 3.85
CA PHE A 145 -2.91 0.51 3.89
C PHE A 145 -1.68 -0.17 4.48
N LYS A 146 -0.51 0.38 4.17
CA LYS A 146 0.77 -0.11 4.66
C LYS A 146 1.45 0.98 5.46
N MET A 147 2.01 0.60 6.59
CA MET A 147 2.99 1.40 7.32
C MET A 147 4.33 0.68 7.31
N ARG A 148 5.43 1.41 7.50
CA ARG A 148 6.84 0.95 7.42
C ARG A 148 7.05 -0.52 7.83
N ASN A 149 6.51 -0.96 8.96
CA ASN A 149 6.67 -2.33 9.48
C ASN A 149 5.37 -3.14 9.63
N ILE A 150 4.23 -2.64 9.14
CA ILE A 150 2.91 -3.21 9.42
C ILE A 150 2.04 -3.21 8.17
N TYR A 151 1.49 -4.38 7.84
CA TYR A 151 0.38 -4.47 6.90
C TYR A 151 -0.94 -4.37 7.66
N THR A 152 -1.85 -3.55 7.15
CA THR A 152 -3.18 -3.34 7.75
C THR A 152 -4.27 -3.50 6.69
N TRP A 153 -5.28 -4.30 7.01
CA TRP A 153 -6.48 -4.48 6.20
C TRP A 153 -7.65 -4.98 7.05
#